data_AF-A0A270NMB6-F1
#
_entry.id   AF-A0A270NMB6-F1
#
_cell.length_a   1.000
_cell.length_b   1.000
_cell.length_c   1.000
_cell.angle_alpha   90.00
_cell.angle_beta   90.00
_cell.angle_gamma   90.00
#
_symmetry.space_group_name_H-M   'P 1'
#
loop_
_entity.id
_entity.type
_entity.pdbx_description
1 polymer ?
#
loop_
_entity_poly.entity_id
_entity_poly.type
_entity_poly.pdbx_seq_one_letter_code
_entity_poly.pdbx_strand_id
1 'polypeptide(L)'
;MAATERRCRDCSCTELQACPGGCSWVDADLCSSCAAAAGPGAESAMAVVVHQRLLIAGSSIKLSRTEAVVMQVLVAAPDRLVEVDALHAAMYPGSKPPSRRSNVLQVLVSRLRRKLAAAGHKHAIETIRLRGYRFVMPQGGAA
;
A
#
# COMPACT_ATOMS: atom_id res chain seq x y z
N MET A 1 -37.57 -22.89 6.86
CA MET A 1 -36.40 -22.24 7.48
C MET A 1 -35.43 -21.93 6.36
N ALA A 2 -35.27 -20.67 5.97
CA ALA A 2 -34.39 -20.29 4.86
C ALA A 2 -32.94 -20.37 5.33
N ALA A 3 -32.17 -21.33 4.79
CA ALA A 3 -30.74 -21.38 5.00
C ALA A 3 -30.14 -20.08 4.42
N THR A 4 -29.62 -19.20 5.29
CA THR A 4 -28.84 -18.05 4.85
C THR A 4 -27.61 -18.58 4.12
N GLU A 5 -27.60 -18.43 2.81
CA GLU A 5 -26.49 -18.83 1.96
C GLU A 5 -25.24 -18.03 2.38
N ARG A 6 -24.20 -18.72 2.84
CA ARG A 6 -22.93 -18.12 3.23
C ARG A 6 -22.26 -17.53 1.99
N ARG A 7 -21.79 -16.27 2.08
CA ARG A 7 -21.11 -15.56 0.98
C ARG A 7 -19.83 -14.94 1.46
N CYS A 8 -18.80 -14.97 0.63
CA CYS A 8 -17.52 -14.34 0.93
C CYS A 8 -17.66 -12.84 0.80
N ARG A 9 -17.22 -12.08 1.81
CA ARG A 9 -17.29 -10.61 1.82
C ARG A 9 -16.47 -9.95 0.69
N ASP A 10 -15.41 -10.59 0.22
CA ASP A 10 -14.48 -10.01 -0.77
C ASP A 10 -14.79 -10.39 -2.22
N CYS A 11 -15.07 -11.67 -2.47
CA CYS A 11 -15.28 -12.19 -3.84
C CYS A 11 -16.72 -12.64 -4.10
N SER A 12 -17.60 -12.58 -3.09
CA SER A 12 -19.00 -13.02 -3.18
C SER A 12 -19.19 -14.50 -3.59
N CYS A 13 -18.17 -15.35 -3.49
CA CYS A 13 -18.34 -16.79 -3.71
C CYS A 13 -19.30 -17.40 -2.68
N THR A 14 -20.03 -18.44 -3.08
CA THR A 14 -20.97 -19.16 -2.22
C THR A 14 -20.63 -20.65 -2.18
N GLU A 15 -21.35 -21.44 -1.39
CA GLU A 15 -21.15 -22.91 -1.34
C GLU A 15 -21.38 -23.59 -2.69
N LEU A 16 -22.23 -23.02 -3.53
CA LEU A 16 -22.57 -23.56 -4.85
C LEU A 16 -21.69 -22.98 -5.97
N GLN A 17 -21.03 -21.84 -5.72
CA GLN A 17 -20.24 -21.13 -6.73
C GLN A 17 -18.89 -20.68 -6.15
N ALA A 18 -17.89 -21.56 -6.25
CA ALA A 18 -16.52 -21.32 -5.79
C ALA A 18 -15.75 -20.34 -6.71
N CYS A 19 -14.66 -19.78 -6.18
CA CYS A 19 -13.75 -18.93 -6.94
C CYS A 19 -13.10 -19.66 -8.14
N PRO A 20 -12.64 -18.93 -9.18
CA PRO A 20 -11.84 -19.50 -10.25
C PRO A 20 -10.57 -20.15 -9.68
N GLY A 21 -10.47 -21.48 -9.77
CA GLY A 21 -9.38 -22.26 -9.17
C GLY A 21 -9.76 -23.02 -7.88
N GLY A 22 -11.01 -22.89 -7.42
CA GLY A 22 -11.51 -23.54 -6.21
C GLY A 22 -11.17 -22.76 -4.93
N CYS A 23 -12.11 -22.73 -3.99
CA CYS A 23 -11.89 -22.14 -2.67
C CYS A 23 -12.64 -22.95 -1.60
N SER A 24 -12.16 -22.86 -0.37
CA SER A 24 -12.77 -23.43 0.83
C SER A 24 -13.10 -22.32 1.82
N TRP A 25 -14.02 -22.53 2.76
CA TRP A 25 -14.29 -21.54 3.81
C TRP A 25 -13.19 -21.57 4.87
N VAL A 26 -12.66 -20.40 5.23
CA VAL A 26 -11.72 -20.26 6.37
C VAL A 26 -12.35 -19.55 7.56
N ASP A 27 -13.40 -18.76 7.32
CA ASP A 27 -14.16 -18.03 8.35
C ASP A 27 -15.65 -18.00 7.99
N ALA A 28 -16.48 -17.38 8.81
CA ALA A 28 -17.94 -17.29 8.67
C ALA A 28 -18.39 -16.65 7.35
N ASP A 29 -17.55 -15.79 6.75
CA ASP A 29 -17.82 -15.03 5.54
C ASP A 29 -16.53 -14.74 4.73
N LEU A 30 -15.52 -15.61 4.84
CA LEU A 30 -14.25 -15.48 4.10
C LEU A 30 -13.79 -16.83 3.53
N CYS A 31 -13.45 -16.84 2.24
CA CYS A 31 -12.92 -18.03 1.56
C CYS A 31 -11.38 -18.05 1.55
N SER A 32 -10.78 -19.21 1.37
CA SER A 32 -9.34 -19.45 1.42
C SER A 32 -8.56 -18.74 0.33
N SER A 33 -9.17 -18.49 -0.83
CA SER A 33 -8.57 -17.70 -1.89
C SER A 33 -8.41 -16.23 -1.47
N CYS A 34 -9.45 -15.66 -0.86
CA CYS A 34 -9.41 -14.30 -0.31
C CYS A 34 -8.52 -14.21 0.94
N ALA A 35 -8.56 -15.22 1.81
CA ALA A 35 -7.70 -15.28 2.99
C ALA A 35 -6.21 -15.42 2.66
N ALA A 36 -5.87 -16.14 1.59
CA ALA A 36 -4.50 -16.19 1.08
C ALA A 36 -4.04 -14.83 0.54
N ALA A 37 -4.95 -14.04 -0.05
CA ALA A 37 -4.66 -12.66 -0.42
C ALA A 37 -4.55 -11.71 0.79
N ALA A 38 -5.20 -12.08 1.90
CA ALA A 38 -5.26 -11.32 3.15
C ALA A 38 -4.36 -11.90 4.27
N GLY A 39 -3.24 -12.54 3.91
CA GLY A 39 -2.41 -13.39 4.79
C GLY A 39 -2.20 -12.91 6.25
N PRO A 40 -2.01 -13.85 7.19
CA PRO A 40 -2.10 -13.60 8.63
C PRO A 40 -0.92 -12.76 9.11
N GLY A 41 -1.20 -11.52 9.53
CA GLY A 41 -0.19 -10.61 10.09
C GLY A 41 -0.69 -9.18 10.26
N ALA A 42 -1.96 -9.01 10.63
CA ALA A 42 -2.56 -7.71 10.95
C ALA A 42 -2.24 -7.26 12.38
N GLU A 43 -1.00 -7.48 12.83
CA GLU A 43 -0.46 -6.87 14.04
C GLU A 43 0.84 -6.15 13.67
N SER A 44 0.72 -4.83 13.48
CA SER A 44 1.77 -3.92 13.04
C SER A 44 2.48 -4.32 11.75
N ALA A 45 1.87 -4.03 10.60
CA ALA A 45 2.52 -4.01 9.30
C ALA A 45 3.56 -2.87 9.21
N MET A 46 4.57 -2.85 10.09
CA MET A 46 5.59 -1.81 10.19
C MET A 46 6.34 -1.74 8.85
N ALA A 47 6.08 -0.68 8.09
CA ALA A 47 6.87 -0.35 6.94
C ALA A 47 8.21 0.21 7.46
N VAL A 48 9.34 -0.27 6.93
CA VAL A 48 10.66 0.29 7.24
C VAL A 48 11.52 0.33 5.98
N VAL A 49 12.28 1.42 5.80
CA VAL A 49 13.20 1.57 4.68
C VAL A 49 14.63 1.39 5.16
N VAL A 50 15.36 0.42 4.60
CA VAL A 50 16.75 0.09 4.97
C VAL A 50 17.59 -0.09 3.69
N HIS A 51 18.71 0.60 3.56
CA HIS A 51 19.64 0.47 2.41
C HIS A 51 18.96 0.44 1.02
N GLN A 52 17.98 1.32 0.80
CA GLN A 52 17.18 1.38 -0.45
C GLN A 52 16.23 0.19 -0.68
N ARG A 53 15.83 -0.51 0.38
CA ARG A 53 14.76 -1.50 0.34
C ARG A 53 13.64 -1.07 1.27
N LEU A 54 12.41 -1.11 0.79
CA LEU A 54 11.23 -1.00 1.63
C LEU A 54 10.81 -2.40 2.05
N LEU A 55 10.79 -2.64 3.35
CA LEU A 55 10.20 -3.83 3.96
C LEU A 55 8.80 -3.44 4.41
N ILE A 56 7.78 -4.15 3.92
CA ILE A 56 6.37 -3.90 4.23
C ILE A 56 5.60 -5.21 4.18
N ALA A 57 4.86 -5.54 5.25
CA ALA A 57 4.04 -6.76 5.33
C ALA A 57 4.75 -8.04 4.83
N GLY A 58 6.02 -8.25 5.22
CA GLY A 58 6.83 -9.40 4.79
C GLY A 58 7.41 -9.32 3.36
N SER A 59 7.06 -8.29 2.58
CA SER A 59 7.58 -8.05 1.23
C SER A 59 8.77 -7.09 1.25
N SER A 60 9.83 -7.42 0.48
CA SER A 60 10.97 -6.54 0.27
C SER A 60 10.96 -5.94 -1.15
N ILE A 61 10.87 -4.62 -1.24
CA ILE A 61 10.79 -3.88 -2.51
C ILE A 61 12.09 -3.09 -2.72
N LYS A 62 12.77 -3.32 -3.85
CA LYS A 62 13.96 -2.54 -4.23
C LYS A 62 13.59 -1.13 -4.70
N LEU A 63 14.19 -0.13 -4.07
CA LEU A 63 14.04 1.28 -4.40
C LEU A 63 15.36 1.84 -4.96
N SER A 64 15.26 2.88 -5.78
CA SER A 64 16.40 3.73 -6.12
C SER A 64 16.71 4.68 -4.95
N ARG A 65 17.86 5.36 -4.99
CA ARG A 65 18.29 6.29 -3.94
C ARG A 65 17.22 7.35 -3.63
N THR A 66 16.69 7.99 -4.66
CA THR A 66 15.67 9.05 -4.52
C THR A 66 14.33 8.51 -4.03
N GLU A 67 13.90 7.35 -4.56
CA GLU A 67 12.68 6.68 -4.09
C GLU A 67 12.77 6.29 -2.61
N ALA A 68 13.94 5.79 -2.17
CA ALA A 68 14.17 5.42 -0.79
C ALA A 68 14.10 6.62 0.15
N VAL A 69 14.58 7.80 -0.27
CA VAL A 69 14.50 9.03 0.52
C VAL A 69 13.04 9.47 0.67
N VAL A 70 12.29 9.54 -0.44
CA VAL A 70 10.85 9.88 -0.41
C VAL A 70 10.09 8.90 0.48
N MET A 71 10.38 7.61 0.35
CA MET A 71 9.72 6.58 1.14
C MET A 71 10.09 6.63 2.62
N GLN A 72 11.34 6.97 2.97
CA GLN A 72 11.73 7.17 4.38
C GLN A 72 10.91 8.26 5.05
N VAL A 73 10.72 9.40 4.39
CA VAL A 73 9.92 10.51 4.95
C VAL A 73 8.46 10.10 5.11
N LEU A 74 7.91 9.43 4.10
CA LEU A 74 6.53 8.95 4.09
C LEU A 74 6.28 7.88 5.17
N VAL A 75 7.20 6.94 5.34
CA VAL A 75 7.12 5.85 6.33
C VAL A 75 7.40 6.35 7.75
N ALA A 76 8.21 7.41 7.92
CA ALA A 76 8.43 8.04 9.22
C ALA A 76 7.18 8.80 9.73
N ALA A 77 6.26 9.15 8.85
CA ALA A 77 5.00 9.84 9.17
C ALA A 77 3.79 9.08 8.58
N PRO A 78 3.53 7.83 9.04
CA PRO A 78 2.43 7.03 8.52
C PRO A 78 1.09 7.71 8.82
N ASP A 79 0.15 7.59 7.89
CA ASP A 79 -1.19 8.17 7.94
C ASP A 79 -1.24 9.70 8.09
N ARG A 80 -0.09 10.39 8.02
CA ARG A 80 0.00 11.85 8.00
C ARG A 80 0.22 12.38 6.59
N LEU A 81 -0.31 13.57 6.35
CA LEU A 81 -0.01 14.35 5.15
C LEU A 81 1.44 14.83 5.21
N VAL A 82 2.23 14.44 4.21
CA VAL A 82 3.54 15.03 3.94
C VAL A 82 3.40 15.98 2.76
N GLU A 83 3.75 17.25 2.97
CA GLU A 83 3.64 18.27 1.94
C GLU A 83 4.66 18.07 0.82
N VAL A 84 4.30 18.51 -0.39
CA VAL A 84 5.17 18.45 -1.58
C VAL A 84 6.52 19.13 -1.31
N ASP A 85 6.52 20.27 -0.62
CA ASP A 85 7.74 21.03 -0.33
C ASP A 85 8.65 20.27 0.67
N ALA A 86 8.08 19.58 1.65
CA ALA A 86 8.83 18.76 2.59
C ALA A 86 9.50 17.56 1.88
N LEU A 87 8.80 16.94 0.94
CA LEU A 87 9.38 15.85 0.12
C LEU A 87 10.50 16.35 -0.79
N HIS A 88 10.33 17.53 -1.42
CA HIS A 88 11.39 18.13 -2.22
C HIS A 88 12.62 18.49 -1.38
N ALA A 89 12.43 19.05 -0.18
CA ALA A 89 13.51 19.37 0.74
C ALA A 89 14.30 18.11 1.16
N ALA A 90 13.60 16.99 1.40
CA ALA A 90 14.24 15.73 1.72
C ALA A 90 15.02 15.13 0.54
N MET A 91 14.53 15.27 -0.70
CA MET A 91 15.21 14.78 -1.90
C MET A 91 16.49 15.54 -2.22
N TYR A 92 16.53 16.84 -1.89
CA TYR A 92 17.63 17.75 -2.22
C TYR A 92 18.10 18.52 -0.98
N PRO A 93 18.70 17.84 0.01
CA PRO A 93 19.18 18.52 1.21
C PRO A 93 20.25 19.56 0.81
N GLY A 94 20.02 20.82 1.19
CA GLY A 94 20.94 21.93 0.93
C GLY A 94 20.91 22.52 -0.48
N SER A 95 20.01 22.08 -1.37
CA SER A 95 19.81 22.70 -2.69
C SER A 95 18.45 23.38 -2.77
N LYS A 96 18.34 24.44 -3.58
CA LYS A 96 17.05 25.10 -3.84
C LYS A 96 16.11 24.05 -4.45
N PRO A 97 14.93 23.79 -3.85
CA PRO A 97 14.02 22.79 -4.39
C PRO A 97 13.66 23.15 -5.83
N PRO A 98 13.51 22.16 -6.73
CA PRO A 98 13.03 22.44 -8.08
C PRO A 98 11.71 23.21 -7.99
N SER A 99 11.47 24.10 -8.95
CA SER A 99 10.28 24.94 -8.97
C SER A 99 9.02 24.10 -8.76
N ARG A 100 8.01 24.63 -8.04
CA ARG A 100 6.75 23.94 -7.66
C ARG A 100 5.99 23.27 -8.83
N ARG A 101 6.34 23.58 -10.08
CA ARG A 101 5.82 22.94 -11.30
C ARG A 101 6.55 21.65 -11.71
N SER A 102 7.56 21.22 -10.96
CA SER A 102 8.33 20.01 -11.26
C SER A 102 7.47 18.76 -11.08
N ASN A 103 7.36 17.96 -12.13
CA ASN A 103 6.60 16.71 -12.13
C ASN A 103 7.41 15.54 -11.54
N VAL A 104 8.63 15.77 -11.05
CA VAL A 104 9.53 14.71 -10.55
C VAL A 104 8.87 13.91 -9.43
N LEU A 105 8.20 14.56 -8.46
CA LEU A 105 7.48 13.85 -7.41
C LEU A 105 6.31 13.01 -7.95
N GLN A 106 5.58 13.52 -8.94
CA GLN A 106 4.49 12.76 -9.57
C GLN A 106 5.02 11.51 -10.28
N VAL A 107 6.14 11.63 -10.99
CA VAL A 107 6.81 10.51 -11.67
C VAL A 107 7.33 9.50 -10.66
N LEU A 108 7.98 9.95 -9.59
CA LEU A 108 8.48 9.08 -8.51
C LEU A 108 7.33 8.34 -7.83
N VAL A 109 6.26 9.04 -7.46
CA VAL A 109 5.09 8.41 -6.82
C VAL A 109 4.41 7.42 -7.76
N SER A 110 4.35 7.72 -9.07
CA SER A 110 3.80 6.78 -10.06
C SER A 110 4.64 5.50 -10.16
N ARG A 111 5.97 5.61 -10.12
CA ARG A 111 6.89 4.45 -10.10
C ARG A 111 6.77 3.66 -8.81
N LEU A 112 6.73 4.35 -7.66
CA LEU A 112 6.54 3.74 -6.34
C LEU A 112 5.22 2.98 -6.26
N ARG A 113 4.11 3.57 -6.71
CA ARG A 113 2.80 2.91 -6.80
C ARG A 113 2.85 1.65 -7.64
N ARG A 114 3.52 1.67 -8.79
CA ARG A 114 3.66 0.47 -9.63
C ARG A 114 4.44 -0.63 -8.91
N LYS A 115 5.52 -0.29 -8.18
CA LYS A 115 6.30 -1.25 -7.39
C LYS A 115 5.50 -1.82 -6.23
N LEU A 116 4.75 -0.97 -5.52
CA LEU A 116 3.88 -1.37 -4.41
C LEU A 116 2.72 -2.24 -4.89
N ALA A 117 2.08 -1.89 -6.01
CA ALA A 117 1.04 -2.68 -6.64
C ALA A 117 1.52 -4.08 -7.06
N ALA A 118 2.76 -4.19 -7.56
CA ALA A 118 3.38 -5.48 -7.87
C ALA A 118 3.62 -6.36 -6.62
N ALA A 119 3.73 -5.75 -5.45
CA ALA A 119 3.81 -6.42 -4.16
C ALA A 119 2.44 -6.61 -3.47
N GLY A 120 1.33 -6.32 -4.16
CA GLY A 120 -0.03 -6.44 -3.61
C GLY A 120 -0.56 -5.20 -2.88
N HIS A 121 0.25 -4.13 -2.72
CA HIS A 121 -0.11 -2.92 -1.97
C HIS A 121 -0.57 -1.77 -2.89
N LYS A 122 -1.71 -1.94 -3.56
CA LYS A 122 -2.20 -0.99 -4.59
C LYS A 122 -2.59 0.41 -4.05
N HIS A 123 -2.85 0.54 -2.75
CA HIS A 123 -3.34 1.78 -2.11
C HIS A 123 -2.40 2.38 -1.05
N ALA A 124 -1.14 1.94 -0.97
CA ALA A 124 -0.23 2.40 0.08
C ALA A 124 0.19 3.88 -0.03
N ILE A 125 -0.03 4.55 -1.16
CA ILE A 125 0.27 5.99 -1.33
C ILE A 125 -0.96 6.70 -1.87
N GLU A 126 -1.52 7.60 -1.06
CA GLU A 126 -2.59 8.49 -1.45
C GLU A 126 -2.06 9.87 -1.84
N THR A 127 -2.71 10.48 -2.84
CA THR A 127 -2.41 11.86 -3.23
C THR A 127 -3.51 12.76 -2.69
N ILE A 128 -3.13 13.69 -1.82
CA ILE A 128 -4.03 14.74 -1.34
C ILE A 128 -3.83 15.94 -2.26
N ARG A 129 -4.85 16.21 -3.09
CA ARG A 129 -4.80 17.26 -4.12
C ARG A 129 -4.31 18.58 -3.52
N LEU A 130 -3.39 19.24 -4.23
CA LEU A 130 -2.81 20.55 -3.90
C LEU A 130 -2.02 20.62 -2.58
N ARG A 131 -1.80 19.50 -1.89
CA ARG A 131 -1.16 19.46 -0.57
C ARG A 131 0.08 18.58 -0.57
N GLY A 132 -0.06 17.33 -1.01
CA GLY A 132 1.04 16.38 -1.00
C GLY A 132 0.60 14.93 -1.03
N TYR A 133 1.34 14.11 -0.29
CA TYR A 133 1.19 12.66 -0.30
C TYR A 133 1.04 12.14 1.11
N ARG A 134 0.22 11.10 1.25
CA ARG A 134 0.04 10.38 2.48
C ARG A 134 0.42 8.93 2.25
N PHE A 135 1.26 8.40 3.13
CA PHE A 135 1.51 6.98 3.17
C PHE A 135 0.45 6.34 4.06
N VAL A 136 -0.41 5.56 3.42
CA VAL A 136 -1.39 4.77 4.14
C VAL A 136 -0.73 3.43 4.36
N MET A 137 -0.51 3.10 5.62
CA MET A 137 -0.10 1.75 5.96
C MET A 137 -1.15 0.82 5.36
N PRO A 138 -0.78 -0.30 4.73
CA PRO A 138 -1.75 -1.29 4.31
C PRO A 138 -2.39 -1.88 5.57
N GLN A 139 -3.36 -1.14 6.14
CA GLN A 139 -4.36 -1.68 7.02
C GLN A 139 -5.02 -2.75 6.16
N GLY A 140 -5.03 -4.01 6.61
CA GLY A 140 -5.92 -5.02 6.02
C GLY A 140 -7.30 -4.38 5.92
N GLY A 141 -7.79 -4.25 4.68
CA GLY A 141 -8.75 -3.24 4.30
C GLY A 141 -9.98 -3.16 5.21
N ALA A 142 -10.33 -1.94 5.59
CA ALA A 142 -11.66 -1.60 6.04
C ALA A 142 -12.15 -0.41 5.22
N ALA A 143 -12.89 -0.70 4.15
CA ALA A 143 -14.00 0.11 3.62
C ALA A 143 -14.65 -0.64 2.44
#